data_AF-M1WS96-F1
#
_entry.id   AF-M1WS96-F1
#
_cell.length_a   1.000
_cell.length_b   1.000
_cell.length_c   1.000
_cell.angle_alpha   90.00
_cell.angle_beta   90.00
_cell.angle_gamma   90.00
#
_symmetry.space_group_name_H-M   'P 1'
#
loop_
_entity.id
_entity.type
_entity.pdbx_description
1 polymer ?
#
loop_
_entity_poly.entity_id
_entity_poly.type
_entity_poly.pdbx_seq_one_letter_code
_entity_poly.pdbx_strand_id
1 'polypeptide(L)'
;MVVEKAVPRTGYKVIAIVALFLCMAGLVAFKAGLWGARSAMSDTLTGVVAVKGTIKVSELGLTENEVKKINRTVKSHRNTFTQVAVFLDRKSGSGQLDGKSVLVMAMVLETDGNCEVRSWSRKVPRSDLVPQMVLYMDKAAKEFEQFKKYPDVQQSFKCLYI
;
A
#
# COMPACT_ATOMS: atom_id res chain seq x y z
N MET A 1 -73.53 -33.56 -17.49
CA MET A 1 -72.32 -33.88 -18.26
C MET A 1 -71.30 -32.79 -17.99
N VAL A 2 -70.26 -33.09 -17.22
CA VAL A 2 -69.23 -32.12 -16.80
C VAL A 2 -68.00 -32.34 -17.69
N VAL A 3 -67.59 -31.30 -18.42
CA VAL A 3 -66.40 -31.33 -19.29
C VAL A 3 -65.19 -30.92 -18.46
N GLU A 4 -64.38 -31.91 -18.10
CA GLU A 4 -63.14 -31.73 -17.34
C GLU A 4 -62.01 -31.35 -18.33
N LYS A 5 -61.51 -30.11 -18.25
CA LYS A 5 -60.37 -29.66 -19.06
C LYS A 5 -59.06 -30.21 -18.47
N ALA A 6 -58.36 -31.03 -19.26
CA ALA A 6 -57.03 -31.50 -18.93
C ALA A 6 -56.00 -30.34 -18.94
N VAL A 7 -55.42 -30.04 -17.78
CA VAL A 7 -54.31 -29.10 -17.64
C VAL A 7 -53.00 -29.84 -17.98
N PRO A 8 -52.19 -29.36 -18.95
CA PRO A 8 -50.97 -30.06 -19.35
C PRO A 8 -49.89 -30.00 -18.25
N ARG A 9 -49.46 -31.17 -17.76
CA ARG A 9 -48.41 -31.40 -16.73
C ARG A 9 -46.98 -31.01 -17.14
N THR A 10 -46.81 -30.26 -18.24
CA THR A 10 -45.50 -29.92 -18.82
C THR A 10 -44.85 -28.68 -18.19
N GLY A 11 -45.62 -27.82 -17.51
CA GLY A 11 -45.10 -26.58 -16.91
C GLY A 11 -44.15 -26.81 -15.73
N TYR A 12 -44.43 -27.80 -14.87
CA TYR A 12 -43.65 -28.04 -13.65
C TYR A 12 -42.22 -28.53 -13.93
N LYS A 13 -42.02 -29.29 -15.02
CA LYS A 13 -40.68 -29.78 -15.40
C LYS A 13 -39.78 -28.63 -15.88
N VAL A 14 -40.34 -27.68 -16.62
CA VAL A 14 -39.59 -26.50 -17.10
C VAL A 14 -39.21 -25.59 -15.94
N ILE A 15 -40.13 -25.38 -14.98
CA ILE A 15 -39.87 -24.58 -13.77
C ILE A 15 -38.78 -25.22 -12.92
N ALA A 16 -38.79 -26.54 -12.74
CA ALA A 16 -37.76 -27.25 -11.98
C ALA A 16 -36.36 -27.15 -12.63
N ILE A 17 -36.28 -27.22 -13.96
CA ILE A 17 -35.02 -27.08 -14.70
C ILE A 17 -34.48 -25.65 -14.59
N VAL A 18 -35.33 -24.64 -14.74
CA VAL A 18 -34.93 -23.22 -14.61
C VAL A 18 -34.46 -22.90 -13.19
N ALA A 19 -35.15 -23.42 -12.16
CA ALA A 19 -34.73 -23.25 -10.76
C ALA A 19 -33.38 -23.92 -10.47
N LEU A 20 -33.14 -25.11 -11.03
CA LEU A 20 -31.86 -25.80 -10.91
C LEU A 20 -30.71 -25.00 -11.57
N PHE A 21 -30.95 -24.45 -12.75
CA PHE A 21 -29.96 -23.61 -13.44
C PHE A 21 -29.67 -22.29 -12.71
N LEU A 22 -30.68 -21.64 -12.13
CA LEU A 22 -30.50 -20.43 -11.33
C LEU A 22 -29.70 -20.71 -10.04
N CYS A 23 -29.96 -21.82 -9.36
CA CYS A 23 -29.19 -22.22 -8.17
C CYS A 23 -27.73 -22.55 -8.52
N MET A 24 -27.48 -23.24 -9.64
CA MET A 24 -26.11 -23.51 -10.09
C MET A 24 -25.37 -22.25 -10.54
N ALA A 25 -26.04 -21.32 -11.24
CA ALA A 25 -25.46 -20.03 -11.61
C ALA A 25 -25.09 -19.18 -10.39
N GLY A 26 -25.93 -19.19 -9.34
CA GLY A 26 -25.62 -18.54 -8.06
C GLY A 26 -24.39 -19.13 -7.36
N LEU A 27 -24.22 -20.46 -7.40
CA LEU A 27 -23.08 -21.15 -6.78
C LEU A 27 -21.77 -20.91 -7.54
N VAL A 28 -21.83 -20.82 -8.88
CA VAL A 28 -20.68 -20.44 -9.73
C VAL A 28 -20.34 -18.96 -9.54
N ALA A 29 -21.33 -18.07 -9.46
CA ALA A 29 -21.11 -16.65 -9.17
C ALA A 29 -20.56 -16.42 -7.76
N PHE A 30 -20.93 -17.25 -6.77
CA PHE A 30 -20.39 -17.15 -5.41
C PHE A 30 -18.94 -17.66 -5.32
N LYS A 31 -18.59 -18.74 -6.03
CA LYS A 31 -17.17 -19.18 -6.13
C LYS A 31 -16.32 -18.23 -6.98
N ALA A 32 -16.84 -17.72 -8.10
CA ALA A 32 -16.16 -16.71 -8.91
C ALA A 32 -16.06 -15.35 -8.19
N GLY A 33 -17.03 -15.01 -7.35
CA GLY A 33 -17.05 -13.79 -6.53
C GLY A 33 -16.13 -13.86 -5.32
N LEU A 34 -16.02 -15.01 -4.63
CA LEU A 34 -15.07 -15.17 -3.52
C LEU A 34 -13.62 -15.38 -3.97
N TRP A 35 -13.37 -15.90 -5.17
CA TRP A 35 -12.01 -15.99 -5.72
C TRP A 35 -11.61 -14.76 -6.55
N GLY A 36 -12.58 -14.07 -7.15
CA GLY A 36 -12.40 -12.82 -7.91
C GLY A 36 -12.43 -11.55 -7.07
N ALA A 37 -12.83 -11.62 -5.79
CA ALA A 37 -12.67 -10.54 -4.82
C ALA A 37 -11.26 -10.49 -4.18
N ARG A 38 -10.30 -11.26 -4.69
CA ARG A 38 -8.92 -10.75 -4.84
C ARG A 38 -8.87 -9.90 -6.11
N SER A 39 -9.70 -8.86 -6.16
CA SER A 39 -9.36 -7.72 -7.00
C SER A 39 -7.97 -7.32 -6.56
N ALA A 40 -7.07 -7.34 -7.52
CA ALA A 40 -5.74 -6.80 -7.43
C ALA A 40 -5.83 -5.31 -7.00
N MET A 41 -6.04 -5.08 -5.71
CA MET A 41 -5.31 -4.03 -5.05
C MET A 41 -3.89 -4.56 -5.04
N SER A 42 -3.17 -4.35 -6.15
CA SER A 42 -1.74 -4.12 -6.00
C SER A 42 -1.69 -3.06 -4.91
N ASP A 43 -1.30 -3.45 -3.71
CA ASP A 43 -0.95 -2.54 -2.64
C ASP A 43 0.25 -1.76 -3.20
N THR A 44 -0.06 -0.76 -4.03
CA THR A 44 0.86 0.25 -4.47
C THR A 44 1.14 1.09 -3.23
N LEU A 45 2.39 1.49 -3.05
CA LEU A 45 2.73 2.48 -2.04
C LEU A 45 1.75 3.64 -2.15
N THR A 46 1.19 4.08 -1.01
CA THR A 46 0.23 5.18 -0.99
C THR A 46 0.80 6.35 -1.79
N GLY A 47 0.01 7.10 -2.57
CA GLY A 47 0.53 8.18 -3.44
C GLY A 47 1.31 9.30 -2.73
N VAL A 48 1.31 9.29 -1.39
CA VAL A 48 2.13 10.11 -0.49
C VAL A 48 3.60 9.67 -0.49
N VAL A 49 3.89 8.39 -0.75
CA VAL A 49 5.24 7.83 -0.77
C VAL A 49 5.77 7.76 -2.20
N ALA A 50 6.80 8.55 -2.48
CA ALA A 50 7.52 8.52 -3.74
C ALA A 50 8.88 7.85 -3.56
N VAL A 51 9.15 6.76 -4.28
CA VAL A 51 10.49 6.19 -4.35
C VAL A 51 11.22 6.82 -5.54
N LYS A 52 12.36 7.43 -5.26
CA LYS A 52 13.24 8.11 -6.21
C LYS A 52 14.62 7.42 -6.20
N GLY A 53 15.41 7.65 -7.23
CA GLY A 53 16.77 7.09 -7.36
C GLY A 53 16.86 6.05 -8.46
N THR A 54 17.93 5.26 -8.41
CA THR A 54 18.25 4.27 -9.44
C THR A 54 17.41 3.00 -9.36
N ILE A 55 16.74 2.74 -8.23
CA ILE A 55 15.93 1.54 -8.00
C ILE A 55 14.44 1.86 -8.12
N LYS A 56 13.74 1.11 -8.97
CA LYS A 56 12.27 1.21 -9.08
C LYS A 56 11.56 0.46 -7.97
N VAL A 57 10.36 0.89 -7.59
CA VAL A 57 9.51 0.21 -6.59
C VAL A 57 9.30 -1.27 -6.93
N SER A 58 9.07 -1.57 -8.21
CA SER A 58 8.88 -2.95 -8.71
C SER A 58 10.12 -3.84 -8.49
N GLU A 59 11.32 -3.25 -8.50
CA GLU A 59 12.58 -3.98 -8.33
C GLU A 59 12.90 -4.26 -6.86
N LEU A 60 12.29 -3.52 -5.93
CA LEU A 60 12.45 -3.76 -4.49
C LEU A 60 11.87 -5.10 -4.05
N GLY A 61 10.95 -5.69 -4.83
CA GLY A 61 10.28 -6.94 -4.44
C GLY A 61 9.63 -6.82 -3.06
N LEU A 62 8.94 -5.71 -2.79
CA LEU A 62 8.24 -5.50 -1.52
C LEU A 62 7.12 -6.54 -1.39
N THR A 63 7.09 -7.21 -0.24
CA THR A 63 5.98 -8.10 0.12
C THR A 63 4.73 -7.28 0.46
N GLU A 64 3.55 -7.87 0.35
CA GLU A 64 2.28 -7.23 0.77
C GLU A 64 2.35 -6.73 2.23
N ASN A 65 2.95 -7.53 3.11
CA ASN A 65 3.14 -7.17 4.52
C ASN A 65 4.03 -5.93 4.70
N GLU A 66 5.11 -5.84 3.92
CA GLU A 66 6.00 -4.69 3.91
C GLU A 66 5.28 -3.43 3.43
N VAL A 67 4.52 -3.52 2.33
CA VAL A 67 3.76 -2.37 1.82
C VAL A 67 2.72 -1.93 2.83
N LYS A 68 1.94 -2.87 3.39
CA LYS A 68 0.95 -2.58 4.41
C LYS A 68 1.57 -1.89 5.63
N LYS A 69 2.79 -2.28 6.02
CA LYS A 69 3.52 -1.65 7.12
C LYS A 69 3.90 -0.20 6.79
N ILE A 70 4.46 0.05 5.60
CA ILE A 70 4.80 1.41 5.14
C ILE A 70 3.54 2.28 5.09
N ASN A 71 2.49 1.81 4.42
CA ASN A 71 1.23 2.55 4.25
C ASN A 71 0.56 2.84 5.60
N ARG A 72 0.61 1.90 6.56
CA ARG A 72 0.11 2.13 7.92
C ARG A 72 0.88 3.22 8.65
N THR A 73 2.21 3.22 8.56
CA THR A 73 3.06 4.23 9.20
C THR A 73 2.85 5.62 8.58
N VAL A 74 2.73 5.70 7.26
CA VAL A 74 2.40 6.97 6.59
C VAL A 74 1.03 7.46 7.03
N LYS A 75 0.03 6.57 7.10
CA LYS A 75 -1.31 6.93 7.56
C LYS A 75 -1.34 7.41 9.01
N SER A 76 -0.53 6.84 9.91
CA SER A 76 -0.45 7.31 11.30
C SER A 76 0.13 8.72 11.43
N HIS A 77 0.98 9.13 10.49
CA HIS A 77 1.63 10.44 10.47
C HIS A 77 1.10 11.39 9.39
N ARG A 78 -0.07 11.11 8.82
CA ARG A 78 -0.68 11.90 7.72
C ARG A 78 -0.99 13.36 8.09
N ASN A 79 -1.13 13.64 9.38
CA ASN A 79 -1.37 14.99 9.89
C ASN A 79 -0.05 15.77 10.07
N THR A 80 1.09 15.10 9.89
CA THR A 80 2.44 15.65 10.07
C THR A 80 3.14 15.77 8.72
N PHE A 81 3.04 14.74 7.88
CA PHE A 81 3.68 14.69 6.58
C PHE A 81 2.68 14.75 5.44
N THR A 82 2.91 15.67 4.51
CA THR A 82 2.16 15.81 3.26
C THR A 82 2.72 14.90 2.17
N GLN A 83 4.04 14.71 2.17
CA GLN A 83 4.75 13.86 1.21
C GLN A 83 5.96 13.17 1.87
N VAL A 84 6.23 11.93 1.44
CA VAL A 84 7.40 11.14 1.87
C VAL A 84 8.16 10.70 0.62
N ALA A 85 9.29 11.32 0.34
CA ALA A 85 10.20 10.90 -0.72
C ALA A 85 11.31 10.00 -0.13
N VAL A 86 11.48 8.81 -0.71
CA VAL A 86 12.53 7.85 -0.33
C VAL A 86 13.48 7.72 -1.50
N PHE A 87 14.73 8.15 -1.31
CA PHE A 87 15.79 8.04 -2.29
C PHE A 87 16.54 6.73 -2.07
N LEU A 88 16.52 5.85 -3.06
CA LEU A 88 17.13 4.53 -3.02
C LEU A 88 18.08 4.35 -4.20
N ASP A 89 19.35 4.20 -3.87
CA ASP A 89 20.39 3.88 -4.83
C ASP A 89 21.06 2.54 -4.53
N ARG A 90 21.40 1.81 -5.59
CA ARG A 90 22.17 0.58 -5.43
C ARG A 90 23.64 0.93 -5.23
N LYS A 91 24.26 0.42 -4.17
CA LYS A 91 25.69 0.65 -3.91
C LYS A 91 26.59 -0.01 -4.96
N SER A 92 26.31 -1.25 -5.34
CA SER A 92 27.01 -1.98 -6.41
C SER A 92 26.25 -3.25 -6.82
N GLY A 93 26.40 -3.69 -8.08
CA GLY A 93 25.90 -4.98 -8.58
C GLY A 93 24.85 -4.87 -9.70
N SER A 94 25.03 -5.67 -10.76
CA SER A 94 24.02 -5.90 -11.81
C SER A 94 23.30 -7.21 -11.51
N GLY A 95 22.01 -7.15 -11.17
CA GLY A 95 21.23 -8.34 -10.80
C GLY A 95 19.93 -7.98 -10.08
N GLN A 96 19.13 -8.99 -9.72
CA GLN A 96 17.93 -8.83 -8.92
C GLN A 96 18.30 -8.47 -7.47
N LEU A 97 17.51 -7.60 -6.80
CA LEU A 97 17.74 -7.30 -5.39
C LEU A 97 17.43 -8.54 -4.55
N ASP A 98 18.42 -9.02 -3.81
CA ASP A 98 18.27 -10.04 -2.78
C ASP A 98 18.20 -9.38 -1.38
N GLY A 99 17.88 -10.16 -0.35
CA GLY A 99 17.78 -9.63 1.02
C GLY A 99 19.09 -9.03 1.57
N LYS A 100 20.24 -9.44 1.02
CA LYS A 100 21.58 -9.00 1.45
C LYS A 100 22.10 -7.79 0.66
N SER A 101 21.41 -7.43 -0.42
CA SER A 101 21.75 -6.29 -1.26
C SER A 101 21.78 -5.02 -0.43
N VAL A 102 22.88 -4.28 -0.51
CA VAL A 102 23.06 -3.03 0.23
C VAL A 102 22.57 -1.86 -0.60
N LEU A 103 21.59 -1.15 -0.04
CA LEU A 103 20.99 0.04 -0.61
C LEU A 103 21.55 1.28 0.08
N VAL A 104 21.73 2.36 -0.67
CA VAL A 104 21.95 3.69 -0.11
C VAL A 104 20.58 4.35 -0.03
N MET A 105 20.11 4.57 1.20
CA MET A 105 18.80 5.12 1.50
C MET A 105 18.94 6.53 2.07
N ALA A 106 18.15 7.47 1.57
CA ALA A 106 17.86 8.75 2.21
C ALA A 106 16.35 9.03 2.14
N MET A 107 15.82 9.86 3.03
CA MET A 107 14.41 10.20 3.08
C MET A 107 14.25 11.71 3.20
N VAL A 108 13.21 12.23 2.55
CA VAL A 108 12.75 13.62 2.68
C VAL A 108 11.27 13.55 3.00
N LEU A 109 10.88 14.09 4.14
CA LEU A 109 9.51 14.13 4.61
C LEU A 109 9.07 15.59 4.62
N GLU A 110 8.15 15.94 3.73
CA GLU A 110 7.60 17.28 3.61
C GLU A 110 6.46 17.45 4.62
N THR A 111 6.43 18.60 5.29
CA THR A 111 5.40 18.94 6.28
C THR A 111 4.48 20.03 5.74
N ASP A 112 3.35 20.25 6.42
CA ASP A 112 2.35 21.27 6.07
C ASP A 112 2.86 22.72 6.17
N GLY A 113 3.94 22.96 6.91
CA GLY A 113 4.46 24.28 7.25
C GLY A 113 5.68 24.76 6.46
N ASN A 114 5.89 24.31 5.21
CA ASN A 114 7.08 24.60 4.39
C ASN A 114 8.42 24.14 5.03
N CYS A 115 8.37 23.16 5.93
CA CYS A 115 9.56 22.56 6.53
C CYS A 115 9.73 21.13 6.02
N GLU A 116 10.96 20.75 5.73
CA GLU A 116 11.32 19.40 5.33
C GLU A 116 12.15 18.72 6.41
N VAL A 117 11.81 17.47 6.75
CA VAL A 117 12.67 16.62 7.56
C VAL A 117 13.45 15.69 6.64
N ARG A 118 14.77 15.85 6.59
CA ARG A 118 15.67 15.08 5.73
C ARG A 118 16.50 14.11 6.57
N SER A 119 16.65 12.88 6.11
CA SER A 119 17.60 11.95 6.72
C SER A 119 18.92 11.96 5.95
N TRP A 120 20.02 11.80 6.68
CA TRP A 120 21.32 11.55 6.05
C TRP A 120 21.31 10.23 5.29
N SER A 121 22.02 10.17 4.17
CA SER A 121 22.14 8.93 3.40
C SER A 121 22.83 7.83 4.20
N ARG A 122 22.26 6.63 4.22
CA ARG A 122 22.82 5.48 4.94
C ARG A 122 22.78 4.22 4.12
N LYS A 123 23.73 3.33 4.41
CA LYS A 123 23.77 1.99 3.83
C LYS A 123 22.85 1.08 4.64
N VAL A 124 21.85 0.50 3.99
CA VAL A 124 20.84 -0.36 4.62
C VAL A 124 20.70 -1.64 3.78
N PRO A 125 20.83 -2.83 4.38
CA PRO A 125 20.49 -4.08 3.71
C PRO A 125 19.03 -4.08 3.26
N ARG A 126 18.72 -4.72 2.13
CA ARG A 126 17.34 -4.78 1.63
C ARG A 126 16.38 -5.39 2.66
N SER A 127 16.80 -6.40 3.43
CA SER A 127 16.01 -7.00 4.52
C SER A 127 15.55 -5.98 5.57
N ASP A 128 16.38 -4.95 5.80
CA ASP A 128 16.19 -3.98 6.89
C ASP A 128 15.61 -2.67 6.39
N LEU A 129 15.41 -2.53 5.07
CA LEU A 129 14.91 -1.32 4.43
C LEU A 129 13.60 -0.85 5.06
N VAL A 130 12.58 -1.71 5.12
CA VAL A 130 11.26 -1.34 5.61
C VAL A 130 11.24 -1.04 7.11
N PRO A 131 11.84 -1.86 7.98
CA PRO A 131 12.05 -1.50 9.38
C PRO A 131 12.72 -0.13 9.55
N GLN A 132 13.75 0.15 8.76
CA GLN A 132 14.50 1.40 8.85
C GLN A 132 13.67 2.59 8.38
N MET A 133 12.92 2.45 7.28
CA MET A 133 11.99 3.48 6.79
C MET A 133 10.93 3.84 7.85
N VAL A 134 10.34 2.84 8.49
CA VAL A 134 9.35 3.03 9.57
C VAL A 134 9.97 3.77 10.74
N LEU A 135 11.15 3.33 11.19
CA LEU A 135 11.87 3.98 12.28
C LEU A 135 12.17 5.46 11.96
N TYR A 136 12.57 5.78 10.73
CA TYR A 136 12.84 7.15 10.33
C TYR A 136 11.59 8.01 10.23
N MET A 137 10.48 7.48 9.74
CA MET A 137 9.20 8.20 9.74
C MET A 137 8.76 8.53 11.17
N ASP A 138 8.84 7.57 12.09
CA ASP A 138 8.49 7.77 13.50
C ASP A 138 9.42 8.77 14.18
N LYS A 139 10.73 8.70 13.92
CA LYS A 139 11.70 9.65 14.44
C LYS A 139 11.44 11.05 13.89
N ALA A 140 11.29 11.19 12.57
CA ALA A 140 11.00 12.46 11.92
C ALA A 140 9.75 13.13 12.51
N ALA A 141 8.69 12.35 12.75
CA ALA A 141 7.44 12.89 13.29
C ALA A 141 7.66 13.44 14.71
N LYS A 142 8.37 12.68 15.55
CA LYS A 142 8.69 13.12 16.92
C LYS A 142 9.56 14.36 16.94
N GLU A 143 10.62 14.41 16.13
CA GLU A 143 11.51 15.56 16.05
C GLU A 143 10.77 16.80 15.55
N PHE A 144 9.92 16.65 14.52
CA PHE A 144 9.11 17.76 14.02
C PHE A 144 8.08 18.25 15.05
N GLU A 145 7.38 17.36 15.75
CA GLU A 145 6.44 17.77 16.81
C GLU A 145 7.15 18.44 17.99
N GLN A 146 8.39 18.06 18.30
CA GLN A 146 9.20 18.80 19.28
C GLN A 146 9.61 20.17 18.74
N PHE A 147 10.01 20.24 17.47
CA PHE A 147 10.36 21.49 16.79
C PHE A 147 9.19 22.47 16.75
N LYS A 148 7.96 21.99 16.55
CA LYS A 148 6.73 22.81 16.56
C LYS A 148 6.46 23.53 17.88
N LYS A 149 7.07 23.09 18.99
CA LYS A 149 6.93 23.75 20.30
C LYS A 149 7.70 25.06 20.39
N TYR A 150 8.59 25.35 19.44
CA TYR A 150 9.46 26.53 19.42
C TYR A 150 9.13 27.41 18.20
N PRO A 151 8.04 28.19 18.24
CA PRO A 151 7.52 28.93 17.08
C PRO A 151 8.50 29.95 16.50
N ASP A 152 9.36 30.55 17.33
CA ASP A 152 10.38 31.51 16.91
C ASP A 152 11.41 30.89 15.95
N VAL A 153 11.63 29.58 16.05
CA VAL A 153 12.57 28.82 15.22
C VAL A 153 11.91 28.37 13.91
N GLN A 154 10.59 28.16 13.91
CA GLN A 154 9.85 27.71 12.71
C GLN A 154 9.90 28.73 11.57
N GLN A 155 9.88 30.03 11.88
CA GLN A 155 9.94 31.08 10.85
C GLN A 155 11.30 31.12 10.13
N SER A 156 12.34 30.52 10.73
CA SER A 156 13.72 30.60 10.23
C SER A 156 14.22 29.29 9.60
N PHE A 157 13.65 28.14 9.94
CA PHE A 157 14.18 26.84 9.50
C PHE A 157 13.24 26.13 8.53
N LYS A 158 13.70 26.05 7.27
CA LYS A 158 13.04 25.31 6.19
C LYS A 158 13.38 23.82 6.16
N CYS A 159 14.40 23.39 6.91
CA CYS A 159 14.90 22.01 6.86
C CYS A 159 15.45 21.55 8.22
N LEU A 160 15.10 20.33 8.61
CA LEU A 160 15.60 19.63 9.79
C LEU A 160 16.28 18.32 9.36
N TYR A 161 17.47 18.03 9.88
CA TYR A 161 18.24 16.83 9.53
C TYR A 161 18.24 15.77 10.65
N ILE A 162 18.00 14.50 10.32
CA ILE A 162 17.90 13.37 11.27
C ILE A 162 18.73 12.13 10.97
#